data_AF-A0A3D3E6M9-F1
#
_entry.id   AF-A0A3D3E6M9-F1
#
_cell.length_a   1.000
_cell.length_b   1.000
_cell.length_c   1.000
_cell.angle_alpha   90.00
_cell.angle_beta   90.00
_cell.angle_gamma   90.00
#
_symmetry.space_group_name_H-M   'P 1'
#
loop_
_entity.id
_entity.type
_entity.pdbx_description
1 polymer ?
#
loop_
_entity_poly.entity_id
_entity_poly.type
_entity_poly.pdbx_seq_one_letter_code
_entity_poly.pdbx_strand_id
1 'polypeptide(L)'
;FLYCLETLTDLNDGTYNMLGLLQGEASMRGKSGCQGMQTALLPEGDIRAHAHHRSRCSTNLTPLTHGKRQRHPAPGEGIYRERGLTASYLHLFFPSNPQAITDLFLGQ
;
A
#
# COMPACT_ATOMS: atom_id res chain seq x y z
N PHE A 1 1.37 -5.06 -2.75
CA PHE A 1 -0.02 -4.56 -2.91
C PHE A 1 -0.52 -4.71 -4.33
N LEU A 2 0.04 -3.99 -5.31
CA LEU A 2 -0.43 -4.02 -6.71
C LEU A 2 -0.69 -5.44 -7.26
N TYR A 3 0.26 -6.36 -7.08
CA TYR A 3 0.14 -7.73 -7.60
C TYR A 3 -0.96 -8.57 -6.95
N CYS A 4 -1.40 -8.17 -5.75
CA CYS A 4 -2.42 -8.88 -4.98
C CYS A 4 -3.85 -8.51 -5.40
N LEU A 5 -4.03 -7.47 -6.22
CA LEU A 5 -5.34 -7.02 -6.70
C LEU A 5 -5.93 -7.99 -7.74
N GLU A 6 -7.15 -7.75 -8.22
CA GLU A 6 -7.85 -8.58 -9.20
C GLU A 6 -7.30 -8.35 -10.61
N THR A 7 -7.07 -7.09 -10.99
CA THR A 7 -6.61 -6.72 -12.34
C THR A 7 -5.61 -5.58 -12.36
N LEU A 8 -4.87 -5.48 -13.46
CA LEU A 8 -4.03 -4.34 -13.81
C LEU A 8 -4.30 -3.93 -15.27
N THR A 9 -4.71 -2.68 -15.47
CA THR A 9 -4.74 -2.02 -16.78
C THR A 9 -3.42 -1.28 -17.04
N ASP A 10 -2.77 -1.57 -18.16
CA ASP A 10 -1.51 -0.95 -18.57
C ASP A 10 -1.71 0.45 -19.19
N LEU A 11 -0.65 1.04 -19.77
CA LEU A 11 -0.70 2.36 -20.38
C LEU A 11 -1.32 2.39 -21.79
N ASN A 12 -1.56 1.22 -22.38
CA ASN A 12 -2.18 1.01 -23.69
C ASN A 12 -3.61 0.46 -23.56
N ASP A 13 -4.22 0.61 -22.37
CA ASP A 13 -5.56 0.11 -22.02
C ASP A 13 -5.72 -1.42 -22.07
N GLY A 14 -4.61 -2.17 -22.06
CA GLY A 14 -4.62 -3.62 -21.92
C GLY A 14 -4.85 -4.02 -20.46
N THR A 15 -5.89 -4.82 -20.18
CA THR A 15 -6.21 -5.30 -18.82
C THR A 15 -5.81 -6.77 -18.65
N TYR A 16 -5.10 -7.06 -17.56
CA TYR A 16 -4.58 -8.37 -17.24
C TYR A 16 -5.06 -8.83 -15.86
N ASN A 17 -5.34 -10.13 -15.74
CA ASN A 17 -5.65 -10.77 -14.47
C ASN A 17 -4.41 -10.84 -13.58
N MET A 18 -4.61 -10.61 -12.29
CA MET A 18 -3.58 -10.63 -11.25
C MET A 18 -3.95 -11.74 -10.23
N LEU A 19 -3.37 -11.74 -9.03
CA LEU A 19 -3.61 -12.85 -8.10
C LEU A 19 -5.04 -12.89 -7.52
N GLY A 20 -5.76 -11.76 -7.47
CA GLY A 20 -7.09 -11.70 -6.89
C GLY A 20 -7.15 -12.02 -5.39
N LEU A 21 -6.07 -11.73 -4.64
CA LEU A 21 -6.02 -11.92 -3.19
C LEU A 21 -6.72 -10.79 -2.41
N LEU A 22 -6.81 -9.61 -3.02
CA LEU A 22 -7.49 -8.43 -2.50
C LEU A 22 -8.45 -7.92 -3.57
N GLN A 23 -9.66 -7.55 -3.16
CA GLN A 23 -10.61 -6.89 -4.04
C GLN A 23 -10.03 -5.56 -4.55
N GLY A 24 -10.15 -5.32 -5.86
CA GLY A 24 -9.82 -4.05 -6.47
C GLY A 24 -9.06 -4.19 -7.77
N GLU A 25 -9.01 -3.08 -8.48
CA GLU A 25 -8.45 -2.95 -9.82
C GLU A 25 -7.36 -1.89 -9.81
N ALA A 26 -6.27 -2.13 -10.52
CA ALA A 26 -5.23 -1.13 -10.70
C ALA A 26 -5.13 -0.64 -12.13
N SER A 27 -4.73 0.62 -12.30
CA SER A 27 -4.43 1.22 -13.60
C SER A 27 -3.11 1.96 -13.56
N MET A 28 -2.26 1.74 -14.56
CA MET A 28 -1.03 2.49 -14.76
C MET A 28 -1.33 3.94 -15.20
N ARG A 29 -0.44 4.88 -14.84
CA ARG A 29 -0.54 6.31 -15.18
C ARG A 29 0.78 6.83 -15.72
N GLY A 30 0.72 7.54 -16.85
CA GLY A 30 1.92 8.01 -17.55
C GLY A 30 2.66 9.18 -16.87
N LYS A 31 1.93 10.12 -16.24
CA LYS A 31 2.50 11.40 -15.76
C LYS A 31 2.27 11.70 -14.28
N SER A 32 1.39 10.97 -13.58
CA SER A 32 1.06 11.21 -12.17
C SER A 32 1.21 9.93 -11.34
N GLY A 33 1.66 10.10 -10.11
CA GLY A 33 1.91 9.03 -9.15
C GLY A 33 2.09 9.61 -7.75
N CYS A 34 2.15 8.74 -6.74
CA CYS A 34 2.51 9.17 -5.40
C CYS A 34 4.00 8.94 -5.17
N GLN A 35 4.67 9.96 -4.64
CA GLN A 35 6.05 9.88 -4.21
C GLN A 35 6.24 10.65 -2.90
N GLY A 36 7.04 10.10 -2.00
CA GLY A 36 7.53 10.82 -0.82
C GLY A 36 7.55 9.98 0.44
N MET A 37 8.20 10.52 1.47
CA MET A 37 8.33 9.89 2.77
C MET A 37 7.00 9.90 3.53
N GLN A 38 6.68 8.77 4.14
CA GLN A 38 5.51 8.60 4.99
C GLN A 38 5.87 7.73 6.21
N THR A 39 5.01 7.73 7.22
CA THR A 39 5.06 6.75 8.33
C THR A 39 3.82 5.88 8.26
N ALA A 40 3.98 4.56 8.22
CA ALA A 40 2.89 3.62 8.38
C ALA A 40 2.49 3.55 9.86
N LEU A 41 1.27 3.96 10.18
CA LEU A 41 0.72 3.97 11.54
C LEU A 41 -0.01 2.65 11.81
N LEU A 42 0.75 1.55 11.85
CA LEU A 42 0.22 0.20 12.04
C LEU A 42 -0.12 -0.07 13.52
N PRO A 43 -1.07 -0.98 13.83
CA PRO A 43 -1.34 -1.41 15.21
C PRO A 43 -0.10 -1.91 15.95
N GLU A 44 0.82 -2.57 15.24
CA GLU A 44 2.10 -3.09 15.77
C GLU A 44 3.12 -1.99 16.05
N GLY A 45 2.90 -0.77 15.54
CA GLY A 45 3.72 0.39 15.76
C GLY A 45 4.09 1.16 14.49
N ASP A 46 4.63 2.35 14.70
CA ASP A 46 5.03 3.23 13.61
C ASP A 46 6.25 2.68 12.85
N ILE A 47 6.13 2.59 11.53
CA ILE A 47 7.21 2.15 10.63
C ILE A 47 7.46 3.23 9.57
N ARG A 48 8.72 3.68 9.44
CA ARG A 48 9.12 4.63 8.40
C ARG A 48 8.98 3.98 7.03
N ALA A 49 8.51 4.74 6.05
CA ALA A 49 8.26 4.24 4.71
C ALA A 49 8.39 5.34 3.65
N HIS A 50 8.27 4.94 2.39
CA HIS A 50 8.05 5.87 1.29
C HIS A 50 7.07 5.28 0.27
N ALA A 51 6.33 6.16 -0.41
CA ALA A 51 5.59 5.80 -1.60
C ALA A 51 6.45 6.09 -2.83
N HIS A 52 6.41 5.22 -3.83
CA HIS A 52 6.91 5.48 -5.17
C HIS A 52 6.19 4.60 -6.19
N HIS A 53 5.08 5.07 -6.73
CA HIS A 53 4.32 4.33 -7.74
C HIS A 53 3.66 5.26 -8.74
N ARG A 54 3.47 4.74 -9.96
CA ARG A 54 2.73 5.38 -11.06
C ARG A 54 1.46 4.62 -11.41
N SER A 55 0.92 3.86 -10.47
CA SER A 55 -0.37 3.18 -10.60
C SER A 55 -1.38 3.78 -9.63
N ARG A 56 -2.66 3.69 -9.97
CA ARG A 56 -3.78 3.97 -9.07
C ARG A 56 -4.48 2.65 -8.74
N CYS A 57 -5.01 2.52 -7.54
CA CYS A 57 -5.93 1.45 -7.15
C CYS A 57 -7.35 2.02 -7.02
N SER A 58 -8.33 1.25 -7.49
CA SER A 58 -9.76 1.42 -7.22
C SER A 58 -10.23 0.19 -6.44
N THR A 59 -10.68 0.38 -5.20
CA THR A 59 -11.12 -0.70 -4.34
C THR A 59 -12.18 -0.20 -3.37
N ASN A 60 -13.10 -1.08 -2.98
CA ASN A 60 -14.08 -0.84 -1.92
C ASN A 60 -13.57 -1.31 -0.54
N LEU A 61 -12.35 -1.84 -0.47
CA LEU A 61 -11.73 -2.21 0.80
C LEU A 61 -11.58 -0.96 1.68
N THR A 62 -12.03 -1.08 2.93
CA THR A 62 -11.75 -0.06 3.93
C THR A 62 -10.31 -0.23 4.42
N PRO A 63 -9.46 0.81 4.35
CA PRO A 63 -8.09 0.70 4.84
C PRO A 63 -8.09 0.53 6.37
N LEU A 64 -7.19 -0.33 6.87
CA LEU A 64 -6.90 -0.47 8.29
C LEU A 64 -6.42 0.86 8.89
N THR A 65 -5.55 1.55 8.16
CA THR A 65 -4.97 2.85 8.51
C THR A 65 -4.38 3.50 7.26
N HIS A 66 -3.90 4.73 7.40
CA HIS A 66 -3.23 5.45 6.32
C HIS A 66 -1.80 5.82 6.72
N GLY A 67 -0.92 5.90 5.73
CA GLY A 67 0.38 6.52 5.92
C GLY A 67 0.24 7.99 6.36
N LYS A 68 1.08 8.43 7.28
CA LYS A 68 1.20 9.84 7.66
C LYS A 68 2.25 10.50 6.79
N ARG A 69 1.85 11.48 5.97
CA ARG A 69 2.79 12.26 5.14
C ARG A 69 3.64 13.18 6.02
N GLN A 70 4.91 13.38 5.66
CA GLN A 70 5.82 14.23 6.44
C GLN A 70 5.40 15.71 6.47
N ARG A 71 4.85 16.23 5.36
CA ARG A 71 4.66 17.69 5.14
C ARG A 71 3.24 18.09 4.75
N HIS A 72 2.28 17.17 4.80
CA HIS A 72 0.92 17.42 4.32
C HIS A 72 -0.11 16.76 5.25
N PRO A 73 -1.20 17.45 5.62
CA PRO A 73 -2.16 16.95 6.60
C PRO A 73 -3.08 15.86 6.06
N ALA A 74 -3.33 15.85 4.74
CA ALA A 74 -4.14 14.80 4.12
C ALA A 74 -3.52 13.40 4.31
N PRO A 75 -4.35 12.35 4.41
CA PRO A 75 -3.88 10.99 4.53
C PRO A 75 -2.93 10.60 3.38
N GLY A 76 -1.97 9.77 3.72
CA GLY A 76 -1.05 9.12 2.79
C GLY A 76 -1.66 7.88 2.16
N GLU A 77 -0.81 6.90 1.87
CA GLU A 77 -1.24 5.66 1.23
C GLU A 77 -2.12 4.83 2.16
N GLY A 78 -3.17 4.23 1.61
CA GLY A 78 -3.97 3.23 2.32
C GLY A 78 -3.12 2.01 2.66
N ILE A 79 -3.34 1.48 3.86
CA ILE A 79 -2.77 0.21 4.32
C ILE A 79 -3.97 -0.71 4.59
N TYR A 80 -4.00 -1.84 3.90
CA TYR A 80 -5.08 -2.82 3.96
C TYR A 80 -4.61 -4.07 4.68
N ARG A 81 -5.53 -4.74 5.38
CA ARG A 81 -5.26 -6.02 6.01
C ARG A 81 -6.44 -6.96 5.82
N GLU A 82 -6.20 -8.11 5.20
CA GLU A 82 -7.22 -9.14 4.98
C GLU A 82 -6.58 -10.53 5.07
N ARG A 83 -7.14 -11.40 5.92
CA ARG A 83 -6.71 -12.82 6.07
C ARG A 83 -5.18 -13.01 6.22
N GLY A 84 -4.54 -12.15 7.01
CA GLY A 84 -3.09 -12.20 7.26
C GLY A 84 -2.22 -11.47 6.21
N LEU A 85 -2.81 -10.99 5.10
CA LEU A 85 -2.11 -10.16 4.13
C LEU A 85 -2.19 -8.69 4.55
N THR A 86 -1.05 -8.10 4.92
CA THR A 86 -0.90 -6.64 5.07
C THR A 86 -0.34 -6.05 3.78
N ALA A 87 -1.04 -5.09 3.16
CA ALA A 87 -0.65 -4.57 1.87
C ALA A 87 -0.84 -3.05 1.76
N SER A 88 0.15 -2.38 1.17
CA SER A 88 0.13 -0.95 0.86
C SER A 88 1.02 -0.65 -0.34
N TYR A 89 0.86 0.54 -0.94
CA TYR A 89 1.84 1.13 -1.85
C TYR A 89 3.11 1.62 -1.13
N LEU A 90 3.11 1.63 0.20
CA LEU A 90 4.29 1.98 0.98
C LEU A 90 5.38 0.91 0.87
N HIS A 91 6.58 1.36 0.54
CA HIS A 91 7.82 0.63 0.74
C HIS A 91 8.27 0.86 2.19
N LEU A 92 8.02 -0.13 3.05
CA LEU A 92 8.35 -0.08 4.46
C LEU A 92 9.87 -0.22 4.68
N PHE A 93 10.43 0.62 5.53
CA PHE A 93 11.82 0.52 5.98
C PHE A 93 11.87 -0.24 7.29
N PHE A 94 12.01 -1.57 7.21
CA PHE A 94 11.92 -2.46 8.37
C PHE A 94 12.85 -2.10 9.54
N PRO A 95 14.12 -1.69 9.31
CA PRO A 95 15.03 -1.34 10.40
C PRO A 95 14.57 -0.12 11.23
N SER A 96 13.58 0.66 10.78
CA SER A 96 13.06 1.78 11.58
C SER A 96 12.34 1.36 12.85
N ASN A 97 11.78 0.14 12.87
CA ASN A 97 11.10 -0.42 14.03
C ASN A 97 11.08 -1.96 13.93
N PRO A 98 12.19 -2.64 14.28
CA PRO A 98 12.29 -4.09 14.16
C PRO A 98 11.27 -4.86 14.99
N GLN A 99 10.85 -4.32 16.13
CA GLN A 99 9.82 -4.94 16.97
C GLN A 99 8.47 -4.96 16.26
N ALA A 100 8.01 -3.81 15.76
CA ALA A 100 6.74 -3.74 15.01
C ALA A 100 6.72 -4.66 13.77
N ILE A 101 7.86 -4.80 13.09
CA ILE A 101 7.99 -5.72 11.95
C ILE A 101 7.92 -7.19 12.38
N THR A 102 8.50 -7.52 13.54
CA THR A 102 8.42 -8.87 14.10
C THR A 102 6.97 -9.20 14.44
N ASP A 103 6.30 -8.31 15.15
CA ASP A 103 4.90 -8.49 15.56
C ASP A 103 3.98 -8.60 14.34
N LEU A 104 4.23 -7.77 13.31
CA LEU A 104 3.51 -7.81 12.03
C LEU A 104 3.63 -9.18 11.34
N PHE A 105 4.83 -9.76 11.29
CA PHE A 105 5.04 -11.05 10.65
C PHE A 105 4.57 -12.24 11.49
N LEU A 106 4.50 -12.09 12.81
CA LEU A 106 3.90 -13.08 13.71
C LEU A 106 2.37 -12.98 13.75
N GLY A 107 1.79 -11.91 13.18
CA GLY A 107 0.34 -11.69 13.16
C GLY A 107 -0.24 -11.36 14.53
N GLN A 108 0.55 -10.65 15.37
CA GLN A 108 0.17 -10.26 16.73
C GLN A 108 -0.79 -9.06 16.76
#